data_AF-A0A381SDX0-F1
#
_entry.id   AF-A0A381SDX0-F1
#
_cell.length_a   1.000
_cell.length_b   1.000
_cell.length_c   1.000
_cell.angle_alpha   90.00
_cell.angle_beta   90.00
_cell.angle_gamma   90.00
#
_symmetry.space_group_name_H-M   'P 1'
#
loop_
_entity.id
_entity.type
_entity.pdbx_description
1 polymer ?
#
loop_
_entity_poly.entity_id
_entity_poly.type
_entity_poly.pdbx_seq_one_letter_code
_entity_poly.pdbx_strand_id
1 'polypeptide(L)' 'MRVGPLGIPELAIIVVVILLIFGARRLPEIGTSMGKGIRTFKTALMGEDEKEEAEKATTSSKDDSRT' A
#
# COMPACT_ATOMS: atom_id res chain seq x y z
N MET A 1 17.49 28.26 -15.67
CA MET A 1 17.27 27.07 -14.82
C MET A 1 16.09 26.30 -15.39
N ARG A 2 16.35 25.18 -16.09
CA ARG A 2 15.27 24.26 -16.43
C ARG A 2 15.03 23.40 -15.20
N VAL A 3 13.92 23.66 -14.52
CA VAL A 3 13.37 22.73 -13.54
C VAL A 3 12.84 21.57 -14.39
N GLY A 4 13.72 20.59 -14.63
CA GLY A 4 13.35 19.38 -15.35
C GLY A 4 12.20 18.68 -14.62
N PRO A 5 11.37 17.90 -15.32
CA PRO A 5 10.23 17.23 -14.70
C PRO A 5 10.78 16.42 -13.54
N LEU A 6 10.25 16.63 -12.33
CA LEU A 6 10.62 15.88 -11.13
C LEU A 6 10.72 14.41 -11.51
N GLY A 7 11.96 13.93 -11.65
CA GLY A 7 12.21 12.63 -12.20
C GLY A 7 11.94 11.58 -11.15
N ILE A 8 11.93 10.33 -11.60
CA ILE A 8 12.05 9.18 -10.69
C ILE A 8 13.19 9.35 -9.65
N PRO A 9 14.38 9.92 -9.98
CA PRO A 9 15.44 10.11 -8.97
C PRO A 9 15.07 11.07 -7.83
N GLU A 10 14.46 12.23 -8.10
CA GLU A 10 14.05 13.16 -7.05
C GLU A 10 12.96 12.56 -6.14
N LEU A 11 11.98 11.85 -6.74
CA LEU A 11 10.94 11.17 -5.97
C LEU A 11 11.54 10.07 -5.07
N ALA A 12 12.54 9.33 -5.57
CA ALA A 12 13.23 8.31 -4.80
C ALA A 12 13.93 8.91 -3.56
N ILE A 13 14.57 10.07 -3.69
CA ILE A 13 15.21 10.76 -2.56
C ILE A 13 14.16 11.15 -1.50
N ILE A 14 13.01 11.68 -1.92
CA ILE A 14 11.92 12.04 -1.00
C ILE A 14 11.41 10.80 -0.26
N VAL A 15 11.17 9.70 -0.98
CA VAL A 15 10.73 8.43 -0.40
C VAL A 15 11.75 7.90 0.62
N VAL A 16 13.05 7.99 0.31
CA VAL A 16 14.12 7.60 1.26
C VAL A 16 14.08 8.44 2.54
N VAL A 17 13.90 9.76 2.43
CA VAL A 17 13.79 10.64 3.61
C VAL A 17 12.56 10.28 4.46
N ILE A 18 11.40 10.04 3.82
CA ILE A 18 10.19 9.57 4.51
C ILE A 18 10.43 8.22 5.19
N LEU A 19 11.10 7.29 4.51
CA LEU A 19 11.48 5.99 5.08
C LEU A 19 12.43 6.11 6.28
N LEU A 20 13.30 7.11 6.33
CA LEU A 20 14.16 7.35 7.49
C LEU A 20 13.38 7.89 8.69
N ILE A 21 12.42 8.80 8.47
CA ILE A 21 11.59 9.39 9.54
C ILE A 21 10.59 8.37 10.08
N PHE A 22 9.84 7.72 9.20
CA PHE A 22 8.77 6.80 9.57
C PHE A 22 9.26 5.36 9.77
N GLY A 23 10.39 4.98 9.15
CA GLY A 23 10.90 3.61 9.14
C GLY A 23 10.27 2.75 8.02
N ALA A 24 11.07 1.85 7.45
CA ALA A 24 10.64 0.96 6.36
C ALA A 24 9.48 0.01 6.71
N ARG A 25 9.24 -0.25 8.00
CA ARG A 25 8.11 -1.09 8.46
C ARG A 25 6.77 -0.36 8.51
N ARG A 26 6.74 0.98 8.62
CA ARG A 26 5.48 1.73 8.81
C ARG A 26 4.73 1.96 7.50
N LEU A 27 5.44 2.17 6.40
CA LEU A 27 4.85 2.31 5.07
C LEU A 27 3.96 1.13 4.64
N PRO A 28 4.40 -0.14 4.71
CA PRO A 28 3.56 -1.29 4.36
C PRO A 28 2.43 -1.53 5.37
N GLU A 29 2.62 -1.20 6.65
CA GLU A 29 1.60 -1.31 7.69
C GLU A 29 0.43 -0.35 7.42
N ILE A 30 0.74 0.91 7.15
CA ILE A 30 -0.23 1.95 6.77
C ILE A 30 -0.89 1.59 5.43
N GLY A 31 -0.10 1.20 4.42
CA GLY A 31 -0.60 0.79 3.11
C GLY A 31 -1.58 -0.39 3.18
N THR A 32 -1.33 -1.37 4.05
CA THR A 32 -2.24 -2.52 4.26
C THR A 32 -3.57 -2.07 4.87
N SER A 33 -3.54 -1.22 5.90
CA SER A 33 -4.77 -0.68 6.52
C SER A 33 -5.58 0.20 5.57
N MET A 34 -4.88 1.08 4.83
CA MET A 34 -5.49 2.00 3.88
C MET A 34 -6.04 1.25 2.66
N GLY A 35 -5.31 0.25 2.16
CA GLY A 35 -5.73 -0.60 1.04
C GLY A 35 -7.00 -1.40 1.36
N LYS A 36 -7.13 -1.93 2.58
CA LYS A 36 -8.38 -2.56 3.05
C LYS A 36 -9.55 -1.57 3.04
N GLY A 37 -9.36 -0.36 3.56
CA GLY A 37 -10.39 0.68 3.58
C GLY A 37 -10.81 1.12 2.17
N ILE A 38 -9.85 1.34 1.27
CA ILE A 38 -10.12 1.68 -0.14
C ILE A 38 -10.86 0.54 -0.84
N ARG A 39 -10.51 -0.71 -0.55
CA ARG A 39 -11.18 -1.90 -1.12
C ARG A 39 -12.64 -1.97 -0.68
N THR A 40 -12.90 -1.83 0.63
CA THR A 40 -14.27 -1.77 1.17
C THR A 40 -15.06 -0.59 0.59
N PHE A 41 -14.42 0.56 0.42
CA PHE A 41 -15.03 1.74 -0.19
C PHE A 41 -15.38 1.49 -1.67
N LYS A 42 -14.47 0.89 -2.46
CA LYS A 42 -14.73 0.51 -3.86
C LYS A 42 -15.90 -0.48 -3.95
N THR A 43 -15.90 -1.53 -3.12
CA THR A 43 -16.98 -2.54 -3.10
C THR A 43 -18.34 -1.92 -2.73
N ALA A 44 -18.37 -0.97 -1.79
CA ALA A 44 -19.60 -0.27 -1.43
C ALA A 44 -20.13 0.65 -2.55
N LEU A 45 -19.24 1.21 -3.37
CA LEU A 45 -19.60 2.07 -4.50
C LEU A 45 -20.01 1.29 -5.76
N MET A 46 -19.42 0.12 -6.00
CA MET A 46 -19.63 -0.66 -7.24
C MET A 46 -20.74 -1.72 -7.13
N GLY A 47 -21.29 -1.96 -5.95
CA GLY A 47 -22.37 -2.93 -5.73
C GLY A 47 -21.85 -4.36 -5.49
N GLU A 48 -22.70 -5.22 -4.92
CA GLU A 48 -22.32 -6.54 -4.35
C GLU A 48 -21.72 -7.55 -5.33
N ASP A 49 -21.76 -7.30 -6.64
CA ASP A 49 -21.32 -8.24 -7.67
C ASP A 49 -19.78 -8.47 -7.71
N GLU A 50 -18.96 -7.64 -7.04
CA GLU A 50 -17.49 -7.78 -6.98
C GLU A 50 -16.96 -8.30 -5.61
N LYS A 51 -17.83 -8.78 -4.70
CA LYS A 51 -17.45 -9.15 -3.32
C LYS A 51 -16.46 -10.34 -3.20
N GLU A 52 -16.51 -11.31 -4.11
CA GLU A 52 -15.85 -12.61 -3.89
C GLU A 52 -14.33 -12.64 -4.15
N GLU A 53 -13.82 -11.79 -5.03
CA GLU A 53 -12.36 -11.66 -5.25
C GLU A 53 -11.69 -10.85 -4.11
N ALA A 54 -12.53 -10.10 -3.39
CA ALA A 54 -12.38 -9.34 -2.15
C ALA A 54 -11.35 -9.85 -1.12
N GLU A 55 -11.51 -11.11 -0.78
CA GLU A 55 -11.23 -11.60 0.57
C GLU A 55 -10.01 -12.53 0.61
N LYS A 56 -9.68 -13.19 -0.51
CA LYS A 56 -8.58 -14.17 -0.58
C LYS A 56 -7.16 -13.59 -0.47
N ALA A 57 -6.97 -12.29 -0.69
CA ALA A 57 -5.63 -11.70 -0.77
C ALA A 57 -4.98 -11.38 0.60
N THR A 58 -5.71 -11.47 1.72
CA THR A 58 -5.26 -10.92 3.01
C THR A 58 -4.76 -11.92 4.06
N THR A 59 -4.80 -13.23 3.81
CA THR A 59 -4.41 -14.27 4.80
C THR A 59 -3.03 -14.88 4.58
N SER A 60 -2.37 -14.67 3.43
CA SER A 60 -1.18 -15.46 3.03
C SER A 60 0.20 -14.96 3.54
N SER A 61 0.31 -14.20 4.63
CA SER A 61 1.64 -13.76 5.11
C SER A 61 1.85 -13.81 6.63
N LYS A 62 1.12 -14.67 7.37
CA LYS A 62 1.35 -14.80 8.82
C LYS A 62 1.45 -16.21 9.38
N ASP A 63 1.72 -17.22 8.57
CA ASP A 63 1.95 -18.58 9.07
C ASP A 63 3.05 -19.28 8.26
N ASP A 64 4.31 -18.92 8.52
CA ASP A 64 5.48 -19.68 8.01
C ASP A 64 6.69 -19.52 8.94
N SER A 65 6.47 -19.75 10.25
CA SER A 65 7.55 -19.81 11.24
C SER A 65 7.40 -20.90 12.29
N ARG A 66 6.55 -21.90 12.05
CA ARG A 66 6.51 -23.15 12.83
C ARG A 66 6.04 -24.32 11.95
N THR A 67 6.97 -24.91 11.21
CA THR A 67 7.18 -26.37 11.07
C THR A 67 8.42 -26.61 10.23
#